data_AF-A0A4P5QSC3-F1
#
_entry.id   AF-A0A4P5QSC3-F1
#
_cell.length_a   1.000
_cell.length_b   1.000
_cell.length_c   1.000
_cell.angle_alpha   90.00
_cell.angle_beta   90.00
_cell.angle_gamma   90.00
#
_symmetry.space_group_name_H-M   'P 1'
#
loop_
_entity.id
_entity.type
_entity.pdbx_description
1 polymer ?
#
loop_
_entity_poly.entity_id
_entity_poly.type
_entity_poly.pdbx_seq_one_letter_code
_entity_poly.pdbx_strand_id
1 'polypeptide(L)'
;MGLTIHFHLSLHPQAPDMDDLRARWAVEEARRLAVRMKRRGAFEEVGPLRWDALARSRSLEWIIFPVPGERNTSTGAEVPAERGHVFRVGVGRDCEPLWIGLCQYPASVRVRGRELRVRVQKGAAWRLSGFSKTQYASLHGWEYFRRCHVAIVDFLAALRPLGFDVKISDEGHYWPRRSERALRAEVDKMNRLVAAAAGAMKDAEEEGGVQAAIFAHPQFERLEAEGADMLSKRK
;
A
#
# COMPACT_ATOMS: atom_id res chain seq x y z
N MET A 1 -2.76 -11.62 -5.11
CA MET A 1 -2.33 -10.53 -6.03
C MET A 1 -3.51 -9.59 -6.22
N GLY A 2 -3.27 -8.29 -6.36
CA GLY A 2 -4.31 -7.34 -6.73
C GLY A 2 -3.73 -5.96 -6.92
N LEU A 3 -4.42 -5.09 -7.64
CA LEU A 3 -3.90 -3.77 -8.05
C LEU A 3 -3.62 -2.88 -6.82
N THR A 4 -2.33 -2.69 -6.54
CA THR A 4 -1.82 -2.05 -5.32
C THR A 4 -1.03 -0.77 -5.61
N ILE A 5 -1.22 0.24 -4.76
CA ILE A 5 -0.33 1.39 -4.70
C ILE A 5 0.62 1.18 -3.52
N HIS A 6 1.92 1.06 -3.81
CA HIS A 6 2.98 1.02 -2.81
C HIS A 6 3.63 2.38 -2.69
N PHE A 7 4.05 2.74 -1.48
CA PHE A 7 4.73 4.01 -1.26
C PHE A 7 5.79 3.92 -0.18
N HIS A 8 6.74 4.86 -0.25
CA HIS A 8 7.71 5.15 0.78
C HIS A 8 7.67 6.64 1.09
N LEU A 9 7.54 6.97 2.37
CA LEU A 9 7.61 8.32 2.91
C LEU A 9 8.86 8.43 3.76
N SER A 10 9.59 9.51 3.60
CA SER A 10 10.61 9.98 4.54
C SER A 10 10.62 11.51 4.54
N LEU A 11 11.34 12.14 5.45
CA LEU A 11 11.60 13.58 5.37
C LEU A 11 12.97 13.84 4.76
N HIS A 12 13.07 14.92 3.97
CA HIS A 12 14.33 15.31 3.35
C HIS A 12 15.38 15.65 4.42
N PRO A 13 16.65 15.21 4.28
CA PRO A 13 17.66 15.28 5.35
C PRO A 13 18.27 16.66 5.63
N GLN A 14 17.57 17.76 5.35
CA GLN A 14 18.05 19.12 5.66
C GLN A 14 17.80 19.50 7.14
N ALA A 15 18.37 18.71 8.06
CA ALA A 15 18.83 19.12 9.39
C ALA A 15 19.45 17.90 10.09
N PRO A 16 20.63 18.02 10.73
CA PRO A 16 21.27 16.93 11.47
C PRO A 16 20.43 16.37 12.63
N ASP A 17 19.44 17.14 13.11
CA ASP A 17 18.56 16.80 14.23
C ASP A 17 17.09 16.89 13.81
N MET A 18 16.66 15.93 12.99
CA MET A 18 15.25 15.69 12.71
C MET A 18 14.56 15.16 13.98
N ASP A 19 14.17 16.08 14.86
CA ASP A 19 13.53 15.77 16.12
C ASP A 19 12.08 15.24 15.95
N ASP A 20 11.58 14.61 17.01
CA ASP A 20 10.21 14.07 17.07
C ASP A 20 9.14 15.12 16.76
N LEU A 21 9.40 16.38 17.14
CA LEU A 21 8.46 17.49 16.94
C LEU A 21 8.28 17.83 15.46
N ARG A 22 9.36 17.87 14.68
CA ARG A 22 9.28 18.08 13.22
C ARG A 22 8.56 16.95 12.52
N ALA A 23 8.87 15.70 12.88
CA ALA A 23 8.18 14.54 12.34
C ALA A 23 6.68 14.60 12.64
N ARG A 24 6.31 14.90 13.88
CA ARG A 24 4.92 15.09 14.28
C ARG A 24 4.24 16.20 13.49
N TRP A 25 4.87 17.38 13.38
CA TRP A 25 4.30 18.52 12.66
C TRP A 25 4.06 18.20 11.18
N ALA A 26 5.01 17.55 10.51
CA ALA A 26 4.86 17.16 9.11
C ALA A 26 3.69 16.17 8.92
N VAL A 27 3.53 15.21 9.82
CA VAL A 27 2.41 14.26 9.77
C VAL A 27 1.07 14.95 10.11
N GLU A 28 1.06 15.93 11.01
CA GLU A 28 -0.12 16.75 11.27
C GLU A 28 -0.55 17.56 10.03
N GLU A 29 0.40 18.15 9.30
CA GLU A 29 0.13 18.84 8.03
C GLU A 29 -0.39 17.88 6.95
N ALA A 30 0.22 16.70 6.81
CA ALA A 30 -0.28 15.63 5.94
C ALA A 30 -1.72 15.24 6.31
N ARG A 31 -2.03 15.14 7.60
CA ARG A 31 -3.39 14.86 8.07
C ARG A 31 -4.35 16.01 7.78
N ARG A 32 -3.94 17.27 7.97
CA ARG A 32 -4.76 18.46 7.60
C ARG A 32 -5.07 18.45 6.11
N LEU A 33 -4.11 18.08 5.26
CA LEU A 33 -4.34 17.87 3.83
C LEU A 33 -5.36 16.75 3.56
N ALA A 34 -5.21 15.58 4.19
CA ALA A 34 -6.17 14.49 4.05
C ALA A 34 -7.59 14.91 4.48
N VAL A 35 -7.73 15.68 5.56
CA VAL A 35 -9.03 16.24 5.99
C VAL A 35 -9.62 17.18 4.94
N ARG A 36 -8.81 18.04 4.30
CA ARG A 36 -9.28 18.89 3.19
C ARG A 36 -9.73 18.06 1.99
N MET A 37 -9.00 17.00 1.66
CA MET A 37 -9.36 16.07 0.58
C MET A 37 -10.65 15.30 0.90
N LYS A 38 -10.84 14.85 2.15
CA LYS A 38 -12.11 14.26 2.63
C LYS A 38 -13.29 15.21 2.43
N ARG A 39 -13.15 16.50 2.80
CA ARG A 39 -14.22 17.50 2.61
C ARG A 39 -14.62 17.70 1.15
N ARG A 40 -13.74 17.35 0.21
CA ARG A 40 -13.98 17.38 -1.24
C ARG A 40 -14.45 16.03 -1.81
N GLY A 41 -14.73 15.05 -0.94
CA GLY A 41 -15.22 13.72 -1.34
C GLY A 41 -14.14 12.74 -1.81
N ALA A 42 -12.85 13.06 -1.66
CA ALA A 42 -11.77 12.18 -2.09
C ALA A 42 -11.55 10.99 -1.16
N PHE A 43 -11.87 11.15 0.14
CA PHE A 43 -11.74 10.12 1.17
C PHE A 43 -13.01 10.05 2.02
N GLU A 44 -13.34 8.88 2.56
CA GLU A 44 -14.48 8.68 3.46
C GLU A 44 -14.12 9.02 4.92
N GLU A 45 -12.91 8.69 5.33
CA GLU A 45 -12.48 8.82 6.72
C GLU A 45 -11.04 9.30 6.85
N VAL A 46 -10.79 10.13 7.85
CA VAL A 46 -9.43 10.50 8.27
C VAL A 46 -9.40 10.41 9.79
N GLY A 47 -8.59 9.48 10.29
CA GLY A 47 -8.45 9.22 11.72
C GLY A 47 -7.61 10.29 12.43
N PRO A 48 -7.58 10.24 13.78
CA PRO A 48 -6.66 11.05 14.56
C PRO A 48 -5.22 10.59 14.36
N LEU A 49 -4.27 11.47 14.67
CA LEU A 49 -2.88 11.09 14.87
C LEU A 49 -2.79 10.21 16.12
N ARG A 50 -2.07 9.10 16.05
CA ARG A 50 -1.95 8.16 17.18
C ARG A 50 -0.67 7.33 17.14
N TRP A 51 -0.31 6.79 18.30
CA TRP A 51 0.76 5.81 18.47
C TRP A 51 0.38 4.74 19.50
N ASP A 52 -0.64 3.95 19.16
CA ASP A 52 -1.14 2.84 19.98
C ASP A 52 -0.74 1.46 19.41
N ALA A 53 -1.30 0.38 19.95
CA ALA A 53 -1.00 -0.98 19.49
C ALA A 53 -1.37 -1.22 18.01
N LEU A 54 -2.49 -0.64 17.54
CA LEU A 54 -2.92 -0.79 16.16
C LEU A 54 -2.03 0.01 15.19
N ALA A 55 -1.66 1.24 15.56
CA ALA A 55 -0.68 2.02 14.81
C ALA A 55 0.64 1.25 14.65
N ARG A 56 1.17 0.71 15.76
CA ARG A 56 2.42 -0.07 15.75
C ARG A 56 2.34 -1.32 14.88
N SER A 57 1.23 -2.06 14.92
CA SER A 57 1.05 -3.26 14.08
C SER A 57 0.92 -2.95 12.58
N ARG A 58 0.76 -1.68 12.21
CA ARG A 58 0.66 -1.20 10.81
C ARG A 58 1.90 -0.43 10.36
N SER A 59 2.86 -0.23 11.27
CA SER A 59 4.14 0.45 11.04
C SER A 59 5.29 -0.56 11.04
N LEU A 60 5.15 -1.60 10.21
CA LEU A 60 6.16 -2.63 10.01
C LEU A 60 6.96 -2.33 8.75
N GLU A 61 8.26 -2.59 8.79
CA GLU A 61 9.10 -2.55 7.61
C GLU A 61 9.67 -3.93 7.32
N TRP A 62 9.46 -4.44 6.10
CA TRP A 62 10.11 -5.67 5.65
C TRP A 62 11.53 -5.35 5.24
N ILE A 63 12.51 -5.89 5.97
CA ILE A 63 13.93 -5.68 5.69
C ILE A 63 14.55 -7.01 5.26
N ILE A 64 15.24 -6.97 4.12
CA ILE A 64 16.00 -8.09 3.58
C ILE A 64 17.44 -7.98 4.08
N PHE A 65 17.93 -9.06 4.67
CA PHE A 65 19.28 -9.23 5.18
C PHE A 65 20.01 -10.31 4.39
N PRO A 66 21.29 -10.13 4.03
CA PRO A 66 22.09 -11.22 3.51
C PRO A 66 22.26 -12.29 4.59
N VAL A 67 22.26 -13.56 4.21
CA VAL A 67 22.55 -14.66 5.15
C VAL A 67 24.08 -14.80 5.26
N PRO A 68 24.68 -14.54 6.43
CA PRO A 68 26.13 -14.61 6.57
C PRO A 68 26.64 -16.03 6.31
N GLY A 69 27.59 -16.16 5.39
CA GLY A 69 28.19 -17.44 4.99
C GLY A 69 27.55 -18.08 3.75
N GLU A 70 26.41 -17.55 3.26
CA GLU A 70 25.71 -18.09 2.09
C GLU A 70 25.68 -17.07 0.95
N ARG A 71 26.36 -17.37 -0.15
CA ARG A 71 26.38 -16.51 -1.34
C ARG A 71 24.99 -16.49 -1.97
N ASN A 72 24.53 -15.29 -2.35
CA ASN A 72 23.23 -15.05 -2.98
C ASN A 72 22.01 -15.51 -2.16
N THR A 73 22.18 -15.81 -0.88
CA THR A 73 21.05 -16.09 0.01
C THR A 73 20.71 -14.86 0.84
N SER A 74 19.43 -14.57 0.95
CA SER A 74 18.91 -13.54 1.83
C SER A 74 17.75 -14.06 2.66
N THR A 75 17.53 -13.43 3.81
CA THR A 75 16.38 -13.67 4.67
C THR A 75 15.66 -12.34 4.90
N GLY A 76 14.37 -12.38 5.21
CA GLY A 76 13.61 -11.19 5.51
C GLY A 76 13.08 -11.24 6.94
N ALA A 77 12.94 -10.07 7.56
CA ALA A 77 12.23 -9.93 8.81
C ALA A 77 11.32 -8.70 8.78
N GLU A 78 10.14 -8.82 9.39
CA GLU A 78 9.32 -7.68 9.75
C GLU A 78 9.95 -6.98 10.95
N VAL A 79 10.22 -5.69 10.79
CA VAL A 79 10.81 -4.86 11.82
C VAL A 79 9.76 -3.86 12.29
N PRO A 80 9.28 -3.95 13.54
CA PRO A 80 8.36 -2.97 14.07
C PRO A 80 9.08 -1.65 14.35
N ALA A 81 8.37 -0.55 14.13
CA ALA A 81 8.81 0.75 14.57
C ALA A 81 8.82 0.88 16.10
N GLU A 82 9.83 1.56 16.65
CA GLU A 82 9.96 1.86 18.08
C GLU A 82 9.05 3.03 18.49
N ARG A 83 9.01 4.06 17.63
CA ARG A 83 8.16 5.25 17.81
C ARG A 83 7.72 5.81 16.46
N GLY A 84 6.64 6.57 16.47
CA GLY A 84 6.05 7.08 15.24
C GLY A 84 4.87 8.01 15.47
N HIS A 85 4.54 8.73 14.41
CA HIS A 85 3.35 9.56 14.29
C HIS A 85 2.60 9.06 13.08
N VAL A 86 1.44 8.43 13.27
CA VAL A 86 0.65 7.86 12.16
C VAL A 86 -0.83 8.18 12.29
N PHE A 87 -1.52 8.22 11.16
CA PHE A 87 -2.97 8.26 11.08
C PHE A 87 -3.48 7.36 9.96
N ARG A 88 -4.73 6.92 10.09
CA ARG A 88 -5.42 6.10 9.10
C ARG A 88 -6.26 6.99 8.19
N VAL A 89 -6.30 6.69 6.90
CA VAL A 89 -7.24 7.24 5.92
C VAL A 89 -8.10 6.11 5.38
N GLY A 90 -9.42 6.22 5.56
CA GLY A 90 -10.40 5.38 4.90
C GLY A 90 -10.68 5.95 3.51
N VAL A 91 -10.25 5.23 2.47
CA VAL A 91 -10.31 5.71 1.09
C VAL A 91 -11.72 5.59 0.54
N GLY A 92 -12.23 4.36 0.53
CA GLY A 92 -13.56 4.02 0.05
C GLY A 92 -13.91 2.58 0.39
N ARG A 93 -15.20 2.23 0.29
CA ARG A 93 -15.66 0.83 0.26
C ARG A 93 -14.78 -0.04 -0.64
N ASP A 94 -14.41 -1.22 -0.15
CA ASP A 94 -13.59 -2.23 -0.83
C ASP A 94 -12.17 -1.75 -1.24
N CYS A 95 -11.67 -0.69 -0.59
CA CYS A 95 -10.25 -0.33 -0.57
C CYS A 95 -9.61 -0.74 0.76
N GLU A 96 -8.36 -1.17 0.72
CA GLU A 96 -7.55 -1.24 1.94
C GLU A 96 -7.29 0.17 2.48
N PRO A 97 -7.37 0.39 3.81
CA PRO A 97 -7.10 1.69 4.37
C PRO A 97 -5.64 2.08 4.22
N LEU A 98 -5.40 3.36 4.03
CA LEU A 98 -4.06 3.92 3.90
C LEU A 98 -3.54 4.32 5.28
N TRP A 99 -2.36 3.84 5.66
CA TRP A 99 -1.68 4.25 6.90
C TRP A 99 -0.55 5.21 6.55
N ILE A 100 -0.61 6.42 7.09
CA ILE A 100 0.28 7.53 6.71
C ILE A 100 0.97 8.07 7.94
N GLY A 101 2.25 8.34 7.82
CA GLY A 101 3.03 8.87 8.91
C GLY A 101 4.52 8.72 8.72
N LEU A 102 5.23 8.89 9.83
CA LEU A 102 6.66 8.78 9.94
C LEU A 102 7.00 8.00 11.20
N CYS A 103 7.89 7.03 11.06
CA CYS A 103 8.29 6.12 12.12
C CYS A 103 9.82 6.05 12.22
N GLN A 104 10.31 5.75 13.42
CA GLN A 104 11.68 5.35 13.66
C GLN A 104 11.74 3.86 13.92
N TYR A 105 12.74 3.24 13.32
CA TYR A 105 12.98 1.80 13.39
C TYR A 105 14.29 1.55 14.14
N PRO A 106 14.42 0.40 14.83
CA PRO A 106 15.63 0.08 15.56
C PRO A 106 16.85 0.03 14.64
N ALA A 107 18.01 0.43 15.16
CA ALA A 107 19.28 0.39 14.40
C ALA A 107 19.74 -1.04 14.10
N SER A 108 19.31 -2.01 14.91
CA SER A 108 19.59 -3.43 14.75
C SER A 108 18.38 -4.28 15.15
N VAL A 109 18.28 -5.47 14.56
CA VAL A 109 17.24 -6.45 14.90
C VAL A 109 17.86 -7.82 15.09
N ARG A 110 17.25 -8.63 15.97
CA ARG A 110 17.69 -10.00 16.21
C ARG A 110 16.90 -10.97 15.34
N VAL A 111 17.55 -11.54 14.32
CA VAL A 111 16.94 -12.51 13.41
C VAL A 111 17.67 -13.85 13.57
N ARG A 112 16.93 -14.91 13.88
CA ARG A 112 17.47 -16.27 14.11
C ARG A 112 18.67 -16.28 15.08
N GLY A 113 18.54 -15.55 16.19
CA GLY A 113 19.57 -15.48 17.23
C GLY A 113 20.76 -14.56 16.95
N ARG A 114 20.84 -13.93 15.76
CA ARG A 114 21.92 -13.02 15.37
C ARG A 114 21.43 -11.58 15.31
N GLU A 115 22.28 -10.65 15.73
CA GLU A 115 22.02 -9.22 15.58
C GLU A 115 22.42 -8.75 14.18
N LEU A 116 21.49 -8.15 13.46
CA LEU A 116 21.67 -7.64 12.10
C LEU A 116 21.40 -6.14 12.09
N ARG A 117 22.32 -5.36 11.50
CA ARG A 117 22.12 -3.90 11.34
C ARG A 117 21.05 -3.62 10.30
N VAL A 118 20.09 -2.79 10.67
CA VAL A 118 19.13 -2.21 9.73
C VAL A 118 19.85 -1.12 8.94
N ARG A 119 20.04 -1.34 7.63
CA ARG A 119 20.59 -0.30 6.76
C ARG A 119 19.52 0.76 6.51
N VAL A 120 19.46 1.77 7.37
CA VAL A 120 18.70 2.98 7.11
C VAL A 120 19.49 3.85 6.13
N GLN A 121 18.85 4.38 5.08
CA GLN A 121 19.51 5.38 4.23
C GLN A 121 19.95 6.56 5.09
N LYS A 122 21.18 7.04 4.87
CA LYS A 122 21.75 8.18 5.61
C LYS A 122 20.79 9.37 5.49
N GLY A 123 20.22 9.83 6.61
CA GLY A 123 19.28 10.95 6.66
C GLY A 123 17.78 10.59 6.72
N ALA A 124 17.40 9.32 6.62
CA ALA A 124 16.01 8.86 6.70
C ALA A 124 15.65 8.30 8.10
N ALA A 125 16.03 9.00 9.18
CA ALA A 125 15.74 8.57 10.55
C ALA A 125 14.23 8.36 10.80
N TRP A 126 13.41 9.11 10.07
CA TRP A 126 11.95 9.04 10.08
C TRP A 126 11.45 8.61 8.72
N ARG A 127 10.77 7.46 8.66
CA ARG A 127 10.25 6.90 7.41
C ARG A 127 9.03 6.03 7.65
N LEU A 128 8.27 5.75 6.60
CA LEU A 128 7.22 4.76 6.59
C LEU A 128 7.07 4.21 5.18
N SER A 129 7.07 2.89 5.06
CA SER A 129 6.64 2.22 3.83
C SER A 129 5.25 1.66 4.05
N GLY A 130 4.42 1.69 3.01
CA GLY A 130 3.08 1.15 3.09
C GLY A 130 2.51 0.85 1.73
N PHE A 131 1.30 0.31 1.72
CA PHE A 131 0.56 0.05 0.50
C PHE A 131 -0.95 0.16 0.74
N SER A 132 -1.72 0.28 -0.34
CA SER A 132 -3.18 0.19 -0.31
C SER A 132 -3.66 -0.47 -1.60
N LYS A 133 -4.36 -1.60 -1.47
CA LYS A 133 -5.07 -2.23 -2.58
C LYS A 133 -6.38 -1.52 -2.83
N THR A 134 -6.64 -1.26 -4.11
CA THR A 134 -7.84 -0.55 -4.56
C THR A 134 -8.68 -1.36 -5.56
N GLN A 135 -8.19 -2.52 -6.01
CA GLN A 135 -8.82 -3.30 -7.06
C GLN A 135 -10.32 -3.53 -6.84
N TYR A 136 -10.74 -3.91 -5.63
CA TYR A 136 -12.14 -4.25 -5.37
C TYR A 136 -13.08 -3.04 -5.29
N ALA A 137 -12.58 -1.81 -5.28
CA ALA A 137 -13.43 -0.66 -5.52
C ALA A 137 -14.08 -0.69 -6.92
N SER A 138 -13.52 -1.45 -7.87
CA SER A 138 -14.12 -1.65 -9.21
C SER A 138 -15.45 -2.39 -9.18
N LEU A 139 -15.78 -3.09 -8.08
CA LEU A 139 -17.10 -3.69 -7.86
C LEU A 139 -18.22 -2.63 -7.88
N HIS A 140 -17.89 -1.37 -7.60
CA HIS A 140 -18.82 -0.23 -7.62
C HIS A 140 -18.74 0.59 -8.91
N GLY A 141 -18.11 0.04 -9.94
CA GLY A 141 -17.96 0.67 -11.25
C GLY A 141 -16.69 1.52 -11.41
N TRP A 142 -16.41 1.88 -12.66
CA TRP A 142 -15.18 2.55 -13.07
C TRP A 142 -14.94 3.88 -12.35
N GLU A 143 -15.94 4.77 -12.32
CA GLU A 143 -15.75 6.09 -11.72
C GLU A 143 -15.46 6.02 -10.22
N TYR A 144 -16.06 5.06 -9.52
CA TYR A 144 -15.81 4.86 -8.10
C TYR A 144 -14.39 4.35 -7.84
N PHE A 145 -13.96 3.32 -8.57
CA PHE A 145 -12.58 2.83 -8.52
C PHE A 145 -11.57 3.92 -8.85
N ARG A 146 -11.79 4.62 -9.97
CA ARG A 146 -10.95 5.73 -10.43
C ARG A 146 -10.80 6.79 -9.34
N ARG A 147 -11.91 7.24 -8.74
CA ARG A 147 -11.87 8.21 -7.62
C ARG A 147 -10.97 7.72 -6.49
N CYS A 148 -11.18 6.50 -6.00
CA CYS A 148 -10.43 5.94 -4.88
C CYS A 148 -8.93 5.83 -5.19
N HIS A 149 -8.59 5.28 -6.35
CA HIS A 149 -7.20 5.06 -6.76
C HIS A 149 -6.46 6.39 -6.98
N VAL A 150 -7.07 7.30 -7.75
CA VAL A 150 -6.49 8.62 -8.04
C VAL A 150 -6.33 9.44 -6.77
N ALA A 151 -7.30 9.40 -5.84
CA ALA A 151 -7.24 10.13 -4.58
C ALA A 151 -6.00 9.76 -3.74
N ILE A 152 -5.63 8.47 -3.69
CA ILE A 152 -4.42 8.02 -2.99
C ILE A 152 -3.17 8.60 -3.66
N VAL A 153 -3.05 8.45 -4.99
CA VAL A 153 -1.86 8.93 -5.72
C VAL A 153 -1.71 10.45 -5.64
N ASP A 154 -2.83 11.19 -5.76
CA ASP A 154 -2.85 12.64 -5.61
C ASP A 154 -2.47 13.07 -4.20
N PHE A 155 -2.99 12.41 -3.18
CA PHE A 155 -2.63 12.69 -1.80
C PHE A 155 -1.14 12.46 -1.55
N LEU A 156 -0.60 11.31 -1.95
CA LEU A 156 0.83 10.99 -1.81
C LEU A 156 1.70 12.01 -2.56
N ALA A 157 1.37 12.35 -3.81
CA ALA A 157 2.11 13.35 -4.57
C ALA A 157 2.07 14.74 -3.89
N ALA A 158 0.94 15.10 -3.29
CA ALA A 158 0.74 16.36 -2.57
C ALA A 158 1.42 16.41 -1.19
N LEU A 159 2.05 15.33 -0.73
CA LEU A 159 2.93 15.37 0.45
C LEU A 159 4.30 15.97 0.13
N ARG A 160 4.75 15.93 -1.13
CA ARG A 160 6.08 16.44 -1.51
C ARG A 160 6.29 17.92 -1.17
N PRO A 161 5.34 18.84 -1.46
CA PRO A 161 5.46 20.24 -1.06
C PRO A 161 5.47 20.45 0.46
N LEU A 162 5.07 19.46 1.25
CA LEU A 162 5.09 19.51 2.72
C LEU A 162 6.43 19.02 3.32
N GLY A 163 7.44 18.76 2.48
CA GLY A 163 8.78 18.34 2.90
C GLY A 163 9.01 16.84 2.93
N PHE A 164 8.04 16.04 2.49
CA PHE A 164 8.22 14.60 2.35
C PHE A 164 9.02 14.25 1.08
N ASP A 165 9.99 13.36 1.20
CA ASP A 165 10.44 12.55 0.08
C ASP A 165 9.44 11.41 -0.10
N VAL A 166 8.85 11.32 -1.30
CA VAL A 166 7.74 10.41 -1.61
C VAL A 166 8.09 9.58 -2.84
N LYS A 167 8.21 8.27 -2.63
CA LYS A 167 8.31 7.29 -3.71
C LYS A 167 6.97 6.58 -3.83
N ILE A 168 6.44 6.48 -5.05
CA ILE A 168 5.18 5.81 -5.36
C ILE A 168 5.47 4.77 -6.43
N SER A 169 5.07 3.53 -6.17
CA SER A 169 5.04 2.43 -7.15
C SER A 169 3.60 1.99 -7.29
N ASP A 170 3.05 2.18 -8.48
CA ASP A 170 1.64 1.93 -8.77
C ASP A 170 1.52 0.80 -9.80
N GLU A 171 0.97 -0.33 -9.36
CA GLU A 171 0.74 -1.49 -10.21
C GLU A 171 -0.33 -1.23 -11.27
N GLY A 172 -1.21 -0.24 -11.08
CA GLY A 172 -2.20 0.17 -12.07
C GLY A 172 -1.62 1.00 -13.22
N HIS A 173 -0.33 1.37 -13.16
CA HIS A 173 0.32 2.19 -14.18
C HIS A 173 -0.33 3.56 -14.44
N TYR A 174 -1.15 4.03 -13.49
CA TYR A 174 -1.65 5.40 -13.48
C TYR A 174 -0.48 6.35 -13.19
N TRP A 175 0.26 6.14 -12.11
CA TRP A 175 1.49 6.88 -11.82
C TRP A 175 2.69 6.34 -12.61
N PRO A 176 3.65 7.18 -13.08
CA PRO A 176 3.72 8.64 -12.94
C PRO A 176 3.01 9.45 -14.05
N ARG A 177 2.58 8.79 -15.13
CA ARG A 177 2.06 9.46 -16.34
C ARG A 177 0.61 9.97 -16.22
N ARG A 178 -0.06 9.63 -15.12
CA ARG A 178 -1.49 9.88 -14.86
C ARG A 178 -2.40 9.27 -15.94
N SER A 179 -2.05 8.08 -16.45
CA SER A 179 -2.76 7.44 -17.56
C SER A 179 -3.98 6.65 -17.08
N GLU A 180 -5.16 7.25 -17.16
CA GLU A 180 -6.42 6.57 -16.83
C GLU A 180 -6.71 5.39 -17.75
N ARG A 181 -6.29 5.49 -19.02
CA ARG A 181 -6.41 4.38 -19.97
C ARG A 181 -5.59 3.17 -19.53
N ALA A 182 -4.37 3.38 -19.06
CA ALA A 182 -3.53 2.30 -18.56
C ALA A 182 -4.12 1.69 -17.28
N LEU A 183 -4.59 2.55 -16.37
CA LEU A 183 -5.26 2.14 -15.14
C LEU A 183 -6.49 1.27 -15.40
N ARG A 184 -7.34 1.68 -16.35
CA ARG A 184 -8.53 0.92 -16.74
C ARG A 184 -8.17 -0.43 -17.32
N ALA A 185 -7.22 -0.47 -18.24
CA ALA A 185 -6.77 -1.71 -18.85
C ALA A 185 -6.21 -2.69 -17.80
N GLU A 186 -5.44 -2.19 -16.83
CA GLU A 186 -4.80 -3.04 -15.82
C GLU A 186 -5.79 -3.54 -14.77
N VAL A 187 -6.76 -2.72 -14.31
CA VAL A 187 -7.81 -3.21 -13.41
C VAL A 187 -8.70 -4.24 -14.09
N ASP A 188 -9.07 -4.04 -15.36
CA ASP A 188 -9.87 -5.00 -16.14
C ASP A 188 -9.12 -6.33 -16.30
N LYS A 189 -7.82 -6.27 -16.62
CA LYS A 189 -6.95 -7.44 -16.71
C LYS A 189 -6.84 -8.18 -15.37
N MET A 190 -6.63 -7.46 -14.27
CA MET A 190 -6.49 -8.08 -12.95
C MET A 190 -7.80 -8.72 -12.49
N ASN A 191 -8.95 -8.09 -12.77
CA ASN A 191 -10.26 -8.65 -12.46
C ASN A 191 -10.51 -9.97 -13.21
N ARG A 192 -10.12 -10.08 -14.49
CA ARG A 192 -10.18 -11.35 -15.24
C ARG A 192 -9.32 -12.44 -14.63
N LEU A 193 -8.06 -12.13 -14.33
CA LEU A 193 -7.12 -13.11 -13.76
C LEU A 193 -7.59 -13.62 -12.40
N VAL A 194 -8.06 -12.73 -11.53
CA VAL A 194 -8.57 -13.09 -10.21
C VAL A 194 -9.89 -13.86 -10.32
N ALA A 195 -10.79 -13.48 -11.25
CA ALA A 195 -12.04 -14.20 -11.48
C ALA A 195 -11.78 -15.64 -11.96
N ALA A 196 -10.91 -15.83 -12.96
CA ALA A 196 -10.56 -17.16 -13.46
C ALA A 196 -9.90 -18.04 -12.40
N ALA A 197 -8.99 -17.48 -11.60
CA ALA A 197 -8.36 -18.23 -10.51
C ALA A 197 -9.37 -18.61 -9.42
N ALA A 198 -10.22 -17.69 -9.01
CA ALA A 198 -11.25 -17.94 -7.99
C ALA A 198 -12.30 -18.96 -8.48
N GLY A 199 -12.68 -18.87 -9.76
CA GLY A 199 -13.52 -19.83 -10.46
C GLY A 199 -12.97 -21.24 -10.45
N ALA A 200 -11.75 -21.41 -10.95
CA ALA A 200 -11.08 -22.71 -10.98
C ALA A 200 -10.91 -23.33 -9.58
N MET A 201 -10.65 -22.51 -8.55
CA MET A 201 -10.60 -22.99 -7.17
C MET A 201 -11.98 -23.42 -6.66
N LYS A 202 -13.03 -22.65 -6.97
CA LYS A 202 -14.42 -22.98 -6.61
C LYS A 202 -14.88 -24.28 -7.27
N ASP A 203 -14.49 -24.52 -8.52
CA ASP A 203 -14.83 -25.74 -9.26
C ASP A 203 -14.04 -26.98 -8.78
N ALA A 204 -12.87 -26.77 -8.17
CA ALA A 204 -12.01 -27.84 -7.65
C ALA A 204 -12.35 -28.26 -6.21
N GLU A 205 -13.11 -27.48 -5.46
CA GLU A 205 -13.57 -27.82 -4.10
C GLU A 205 -14.96 -28.46 -4.11
N GLU A 206 -15.09 -29.68 -3.56
CA GLU A 206 -16.37 -30.38 -3.41
C GLU A 206 -17.11 -30.03 -2.10
N GLU A 207 -16.40 -29.58 -1.05
CA GLU A 207 -16.99 -29.14 0.23
C GLU A 207 -16.22 -27.93 0.83
N GLY A 208 -16.93 -26.89 1.27
CA GLY A 208 -16.37 -25.75 2.02
C GLY A 208 -16.50 -24.38 1.35
N GLY A 209 -16.59 -24.34 0.02
CA GLY A 209 -16.89 -23.14 -0.77
C GLY A 209 -15.84 -22.02 -0.62
N VAL A 210 -14.98 -21.88 -1.64
CA VAL A 210 -14.07 -20.73 -1.75
C VAL A 210 -14.81 -19.40 -1.56
N GLN A 211 -14.29 -18.54 -0.69
CA GLN A 211 -14.75 -17.16 -0.53
C GLN A 211 -13.77 -16.20 -1.20
N ALA A 212 -14.26 -15.45 -2.20
CA ALA A 212 -13.48 -14.41 -2.86
C ALA A 212 -14.36 -13.19 -3.18
N ALA A 213 -13.87 -11.99 -2.88
CA ALA A 213 -14.60 -10.75 -3.14
C ALA A 213 -14.95 -10.56 -4.63
N ILE A 214 -14.18 -11.16 -5.54
CA ILE A 214 -14.42 -11.11 -6.98
C ILE A 214 -15.74 -11.78 -7.39
N PHE A 215 -16.27 -12.74 -6.60
CA PHE A 215 -17.57 -13.37 -6.89
C PHE A 215 -18.73 -12.37 -6.84
N ALA A 216 -18.57 -11.25 -6.13
CA ALA A 216 -19.55 -10.17 -6.11
C ALA A 216 -19.47 -9.24 -7.34
N HIS A 217 -18.55 -9.46 -8.29
CA HIS A 217 -18.41 -8.60 -9.46
C HIS A 217 -19.63 -8.77 -10.39
N PRO A 218 -20.30 -7.68 -10.84
CA PRO A 218 -21.49 -7.77 -11.70
C PRO A 218 -21.29 -8.46 -13.05
N GLN A 219 -20.04 -8.75 -13.42
CA GLN A 219 -19.62 -9.34 -14.69
C GLN A 219 -18.74 -10.58 -14.45
N PHE A 220 -18.89 -11.22 -13.29
CA PHE A 220 -18.02 -12.30 -12.83
C PHE A 220 -17.87 -13.42 -13.87
N GLU A 221 -18.97 -14.01 -14.34
CA GLU A 221 -18.95 -15.12 -15.31
C GLU A 221 -18.19 -14.75 -16.61
N ARG A 222 -18.41 -13.52 -17.12
CA ARG A 222 -17.68 -13.03 -18.28
C ARG A 222 -16.18 -12.87 -17.99
N LEU A 223 -15.84 -12.29 -16.85
CA LEU A 223 -14.44 -12.06 -16.45
C LEU A 223 -13.69 -13.38 -16.22
N GLU A 224 -14.35 -14.36 -15.64
CA GLU A 224 -13.83 -15.72 -15.42
C GLU A 224 -13.52 -16.39 -16.76
N ALA A 225 -14.48 -16.40 -17.70
CA ALA A 225 -14.29 -16.96 -19.03
C ALA A 225 -13.17 -16.25 -19.81
N GLU A 226 -13.18 -14.92 -19.85
CA GLU A 226 -12.12 -14.12 -20.48
C GLU A 226 -10.75 -14.38 -19.83
N GLY A 227 -10.70 -14.53 -18.51
CA GLY A 227 -9.48 -14.82 -17.77
C GLY A 227 -8.93 -16.23 -18.04
N ALA A 228 -9.80 -17.25 -18.13
CA ALA A 228 -9.42 -18.61 -18.48
C ALA A 228 -8.81 -18.67 -19.90
N ASP A 229 -9.43 -17.98 -20.85
CA ASP A 229 -8.91 -17.82 -22.22
C ASP A 229 -7.54 -17.12 -22.26
N MET A 230 -7.33 -16.11 -21.42
CA MET A 230 -6.04 -15.43 -21.32
C MET A 230 -4.94 -16.35 -20.76
N LEU A 231 -5.28 -17.23 -19.82
CA LEU A 231 -4.35 -18.18 -19.22
C LEU A 231 -4.02 -19.35 -20.16
N SER A 232 -4.97 -19.80 -20.97
CA SER A 232 -4.76 -20.89 -21.94
C SER A 232 -3.83 -20.47 -23.09
N LYS A 233 -3.96 -19.23 -23.59
CA LYS A 233 -3.12 -18.66 -24.67
C LYS A 233 -1.68 -18.32 -24.26
N ARG A 234 -1.33 -18.45 -22.97
CA ARG A 234 0.01 -18.21 -22.43
C ARG A 234 0.83 -19.50 -22.21
N LYS A 235 0.22 -20.67 -22.44
CA LYS A 235 0.90 -21.97 -22.46
C LYS A 235 1.39 -22.26 -23.87
#